data_AF-A0A497T3I7-F1
#
_entry.id   AF-A0A497T3I7-F1
#
_cell.length_a   1.000
_cell.length_b   1.000
_cell.length_c   1.000
_cell.angle_alpha   90.00
_cell.angle_beta   90.00
_cell.angle_gamma   90.00
#
_symmetry.space_group_name_H-M   'P 1'
#
loop_
_entity.id
_entity.type
_entity.pdbx_description
1 polymer ?
#
loop_
_entity_poly.entity_id
_entity_poly.type
_entity_poly.pdbx_seq_one_letter_code
_entity_poly.pdbx_strand_id
1 'polypeptide(L)'
;KGWEIIFNKLVLRFSLRKYSISELPEKLKKKFRKKPLLLLLDEGYEAGKESLEWLRTLTDHCDSLFVLLASLPDSEFSFSLLKQRIGERVELKGLDRLETAELIKRRIEWAGGQDIRPFSLDSIEVIYNHTLGVPRQVLKCCSEVVYQAMERGISIIDSGFLRQVSNLNGIQLKELSEKQRRLLFALDSKSLTPTQLADQLEWGRNRDNAMRAVNNMLRRLMGMGLVERERVGKQYRYKTTAKFEALRKAFPEN
;
A
#
# COMPACT_ATOMS: atom_id res chain seq x y z
N LYS A 1 15.62 -0.33 -31.32
CA LYS A 1 16.40 -1.50 -30.87
C LYS A 1 15.67 -2.05 -29.64
N GLY A 2 14.92 -3.13 -29.85
CA GLY A 2 13.82 -3.55 -28.98
C GLY A 2 14.28 -4.20 -27.68
N TRP A 3 13.57 -3.87 -26.61
CA TRP A 3 13.56 -4.62 -25.37
C TRP A 3 12.76 -5.91 -25.63
N GLU A 4 13.37 -7.08 -25.43
CA GLU A 4 12.61 -8.33 -25.39
C GLU A 4 11.98 -8.45 -24.01
N ILE A 5 10.66 -8.25 -23.92
CA ILE A 5 9.90 -8.49 -22.70
C ILE A 5 9.71 -10.00 -22.57
N ILE A 6 10.44 -10.59 -21.63
CA ILE A 6 10.42 -12.02 -21.38
C ILE A 6 9.51 -12.30 -20.17
N PHE A 7 8.21 -12.44 -20.41
CA PHE A 7 7.26 -12.87 -19.38
C PHE A 7 7.24 -14.39 -19.25
N ASN A 8 7.47 -14.89 -18.03
CA ASN A 8 7.13 -16.20 -17.46
C ASN A 8 7.72 -17.47 -18.14
N LYS A 9 7.82 -17.54 -19.48
CA LYS A 9 8.31 -18.71 -20.23
C LYS A 9 9.81 -18.98 -20.08
N LEU A 10 10.63 -18.02 -19.67
CA LEU A 10 12.08 -18.24 -19.60
C LEU A 10 12.51 -18.88 -18.28
N VAL A 11 11.84 -18.58 -17.16
CA VAL A 11 12.09 -19.29 -15.89
C VAL A 11 11.63 -20.75 -15.98
N LEU A 12 10.65 -21.07 -16.84
CA LEU A 12 10.26 -22.45 -17.14
C LEU A 12 11.12 -23.13 -18.22
N ARG A 13 11.65 -22.38 -19.22
CA ARG A 13 12.58 -22.93 -20.23
C ARG A 13 14.01 -23.07 -19.73
N PHE A 14 14.47 -22.19 -18.85
CA PHE A 14 15.57 -22.46 -17.95
C PHE A 14 15.01 -23.36 -16.87
N SER A 15 14.95 -24.66 -17.13
CA SER A 15 14.92 -25.60 -16.01
C SER A 15 16.16 -25.29 -15.17
N LEU A 16 16.01 -24.48 -14.12
CA LEU A 16 17.10 -24.10 -13.21
C LEU A 16 17.68 -25.36 -12.55
N ARG A 17 16.95 -26.49 -12.57
CA ARG A 17 17.45 -27.83 -12.24
C ARG A 17 18.62 -28.30 -13.11
N LYS A 18 18.84 -27.74 -14.31
CA LYS A 18 19.93 -28.13 -15.22
C LYS A 18 21.20 -27.30 -15.09
N TYR A 19 21.17 -26.22 -14.31
CA TYR A 19 22.30 -25.30 -14.23
C TYR A 19 22.72 -25.08 -12.79
N SER A 20 24.02 -25.17 -12.54
CA SER A 20 24.59 -24.78 -11.26
C SER A 20 24.56 -23.25 -11.11
N ILE A 21 24.53 -22.78 -9.85
CA ILE A 21 24.59 -21.35 -9.48
C ILE A 21 25.74 -20.62 -10.18
N SER A 22 26.86 -21.31 -10.38
CA SER A 22 28.07 -20.79 -11.01
C SER A 22 28.01 -20.67 -12.54
N GLU A 23 27.20 -21.47 -13.23
CA GLU A 23 27.19 -21.53 -14.71
C GLU A 23 26.24 -20.53 -15.37
N LEU A 24 25.16 -20.16 -14.69
CA LEU A 24 24.12 -19.32 -15.28
C LEU A 24 24.62 -17.93 -15.71
N PRO A 25 25.48 -17.23 -14.94
CA PRO A 25 26.02 -15.93 -15.35
C PRO A 25 26.72 -15.98 -16.71
N GLU A 26 27.58 -16.97 -16.94
CA GLU A 26 28.29 -17.13 -18.20
C GLU A 26 27.36 -17.43 -19.37
N LYS A 27 26.34 -18.27 -19.15
CA LYS A 27 25.34 -18.57 -20.18
C LYS A 27 24.52 -17.34 -20.55
N LEU A 28 24.14 -16.52 -19.57
CA LEU A 28 23.45 -15.26 -19.83
C LEU A 28 24.34 -14.29 -20.61
N LYS A 29 25.61 -14.12 -20.20
CA LYS A 29 26.59 -13.31 -20.94
C LYS A 29 26.75 -13.77 -22.38
N LYS A 30 26.88 -15.07 -22.62
CA LYS A 30 27.05 -15.67 -23.96
C LYS A 30 25.79 -15.50 -24.81
N LYS A 31 24.62 -15.80 -24.24
CA LYS A 31 23.33 -15.73 -24.94
C LYS A 31 22.99 -14.30 -25.35
N PHE A 32 23.15 -13.35 -24.44
CA PHE A 32 22.79 -11.96 -24.68
C PHE A 32 23.96 -11.10 -25.18
N ARG A 33 25.14 -11.70 -25.42
CA ARG A 33 26.33 -11.06 -25.99
C ARG A 33 26.69 -9.73 -25.31
N LYS A 34 26.64 -9.69 -23.97
CA LYS A 34 26.85 -8.49 -23.13
C LYS A 34 25.89 -7.31 -23.40
N LYS A 35 24.76 -7.53 -24.09
CA LYS A 35 23.73 -6.51 -24.20
C LYS A 35 23.09 -6.22 -22.83
N PRO A 36 22.68 -4.98 -22.55
CA PRO A 36 21.90 -4.66 -21.35
C PRO A 36 20.65 -5.55 -21.25
N LEU A 37 20.46 -6.14 -20.07
CA LEU A 37 19.33 -6.98 -19.73
C LEU A 37 18.62 -6.35 -18.53
N LEU A 38 17.32 -6.12 -18.62
CA LEU A 38 16.49 -5.66 -17.50
C LEU A 38 15.65 -6.83 -17.01
N LEU A 39 15.84 -7.20 -15.74
CA LEU A 39 15.03 -8.17 -15.04
C LEU A 39 14.03 -7.43 -14.15
N LEU A 40 12.75 -7.58 -14.45
CA LEU A 40 11.65 -7.05 -13.64
C LEU A 40 11.15 -8.17 -12.72
N LEU A 41 11.19 -7.91 -11.42
CA LEU A 41 10.72 -8.82 -10.38
C LEU A 41 9.59 -8.12 -9.64
N ASP A 42 8.38 -8.64 -9.78
CA ASP A 42 7.23 -8.20 -9.00
C ASP A 42 7.04 -9.11 -7.79
N GLU A 43 6.36 -8.61 -6.76
CA GLU A 43 6.06 -9.36 -5.52
C GLU A 43 7.28 -10.05 -4.89
N GLY A 44 8.40 -9.34 -4.86
CA GLY A 44 9.67 -9.87 -4.38
C GLY A 44 9.60 -10.49 -2.99
N TYR A 45 8.67 -10.07 -2.14
CA TYR A 45 8.50 -10.58 -0.79
C TYR A 45 8.15 -12.08 -0.76
N GLU A 46 7.66 -12.65 -1.88
CA GLU A 46 7.36 -14.08 -2.02
C GLU A 46 8.60 -14.91 -2.39
N ALA A 47 9.72 -14.25 -2.75
CA ALA A 47 10.92 -14.95 -3.16
C ALA A 47 11.59 -15.68 -1.98
N GLY A 48 11.69 -17.01 -2.11
CA GLY A 48 12.41 -17.85 -1.17
C GLY A 48 13.93 -17.64 -1.21
N LYS A 49 14.62 -18.10 -0.16
CA LYS A 49 16.07 -17.92 0.04
C LYS A 49 16.92 -18.35 -1.18
N GLU A 50 16.60 -19.49 -1.78
CA GLU A 50 17.32 -20.00 -2.96
C GLU A 50 17.23 -19.02 -4.14
N SER A 51 16.03 -18.52 -4.46
CA SER A 51 15.83 -17.52 -5.52
C SER A 51 16.62 -16.23 -5.27
N LEU A 52 16.69 -15.81 -4.00
CA LEU A 52 17.45 -14.62 -3.62
C LEU A 52 18.97 -14.83 -3.75
N GLU A 53 19.47 -16.03 -3.47
CA GLU A 53 20.88 -16.40 -3.70
C GLU A 53 21.24 -16.44 -5.19
N TRP A 54 20.33 -16.93 -6.03
CA TRP A 54 20.46 -16.84 -7.48
C TRP A 54 20.53 -15.40 -7.97
N LEU A 55 19.59 -14.55 -7.55
CA LEU A 55 19.59 -13.13 -7.91
C LEU A 55 20.86 -12.41 -7.46
N ARG A 56 21.37 -12.74 -6.28
CA ARG A 56 22.63 -12.22 -5.76
C ARG A 56 23.80 -12.60 -6.68
N THR A 57 23.90 -13.88 -7.02
CA THR A 57 24.97 -14.39 -7.91
C THR A 57 24.89 -13.76 -9.30
N LEU A 58 23.68 -13.62 -9.84
CA LEU A 58 23.47 -12.99 -11.14
C LEU A 58 23.87 -11.51 -11.14
N THR A 59 23.49 -10.77 -10.11
CA THR A 59 23.86 -9.35 -9.97
C THR A 59 25.34 -9.15 -9.73
N ASP A 60 26.01 -10.04 -8.98
CA ASP A 60 27.45 -10.00 -8.73
C ASP A 60 28.29 -10.28 -9.98
N HIS A 61 27.81 -11.17 -10.86
CA HIS A 61 28.61 -11.68 -11.96
C HIS A 61 28.15 -11.24 -13.34
N CYS A 62 27.00 -10.59 -13.51
CA CYS A 62 26.50 -10.11 -14.81
C CYS A 62 26.43 -8.58 -14.86
N ASP A 63 27.52 -7.92 -15.26
CA ASP A 63 27.60 -6.45 -15.31
C ASP A 63 26.56 -5.79 -16.23
N SER A 64 26.03 -6.54 -17.21
CA SER A 64 24.99 -6.05 -18.12
C SER A 64 23.57 -6.29 -17.60
N LEU A 65 23.40 -6.84 -16.40
CA LEU A 65 22.10 -7.12 -15.78
C LEU A 65 21.68 -5.97 -14.85
N PHE A 66 20.53 -5.39 -15.16
CA PHE A 66 19.81 -4.45 -14.30
C PHE A 66 18.62 -5.17 -13.68
N VAL A 67 18.40 -4.99 -12.39
CA VAL A 67 17.27 -5.60 -11.67
C VAL A 67 16.38 -4.50 -11.11
N LEU A 68 15.10 -4.54 -11.46
CA LEU A 68 14.06 -3.74 -10.82
C LEU A 68 13.21 -4.70 -9.99
N LEU A 69 13.22 -4.50 -8.67
CA LEU A 69 12.50 -5.32 -7.71
C LEU A 69 11.39 -4.49 -7.06
N ALA A 70 10.14 -4.90 -7.25
CA ALA A 70 9.01 -4.42 -6.49
C ALA A 70 8.74 -5.38 -5.33
N SER A 71 8.57 -4.84 -4.12
CA SER A 71 8.32 -5.63 -2.91
C SER A 71 7.64 -4.80 -1.82
N LEU A 72 7.02 -5.47 -0.84
CA LEU A 72 6.42 -4.80 0.31
C LEU A 72 7.49 -4.20 1.24
N PRO A 73 7.26 -3.02 1.86
CA PRO A 73 8.25 -2.37 2.73
C PRO A 73 8.77 -3.25 3.88
N ASP A 74 7.89 -4.09 4.45
CA ASP A 74 8.19 -4.92 5.62
C ASP A 74 8.93 -6.25 5.26
N SER A 75 9.04 -6.59 3.96
CA SER A 75 9.70 -7.81 3.47
C SER A 75 11.24 -7.75 3.51
N GLU A 76 11.77 -6.62 3.96
CA GLU A 76 13.17 -6.28 4.02
C GLU A 76 14.07 -7.30 4.74
N PHE A 77 13.54 -8.11 5.64
CA PHE A 77 14.32 -9.12 6.36
C PHE A 77 14.69 -10.32 5.49
N SER A 78 13.84 -10.70 4.54
CA SER A 78 14.10 -11.80 3.61
C SER A 78 15.24 -11.49 2.64
N PHE A 79 15.51 -10.21 2.37
CA PHE A 79 16.52 -9.75 1.41
C PHE A 79 17.88 -9.38 2.01
N SER A 80 18.19 -9.77 3.24
CA SER A 80 19.40 -9.32 3.95
C SER A 80 20.70 -9.40 3.10
N LEU A 81 20.85 -10.45 2.29
CA LEU A 81 22.00 -10.64 1.40
C LEU A 81 21.93 -9.82 0.09
N LEU A 82 20.74 -9.56 -0.44
CA LEU A 82 20.53 -8.75 -1.64
C LEU A 82 20.54 -7.25 -1.35
N LYS A 83 20.22 -6.85 -0.12
CA LYS A 83 20.14 -5.45 0.32
C LYS A 83 21.40 -4.65 0.01
N GLN A 84 22.58 -5.26 0.18
CA GLN A 84 23.87 -4.61 -0.09
C GLN A 84 24.08 -4.27 -1.58
N ARG A 85 23.28 -4.84 -2.49
CA ARG A 85 23.37 -4.65 -3.94
C ARG A 85 22.25 -3.76 -4.49
N ILE A 86 21.37 -3.25 -3.62
CA ILE A 86 20.33 -2.30 -4.02
C ILE A 86 20.98 -0.92 -4.10
N GLY A 87 21.22 -0.45 -5.32
CA GLY A 87 21.82 0.87 -5.57
C GLY A 87 20.85 2.03 -5.32
N GLU A 88 19.58 1.87 -5.70
CA GLU A 88 18.56 2.91 -5.59
C GLU A 88 17.26 2.33 -5.02
N ARG A 89 16.58 3.14 -4.21
CA ARG A 89 15.30 2.76 -3.61
C ARG A 89 14.26 3.85 -3.79
N VAL A 90 13.12 3.45 -4.33
CA VAL A 90 11.93 4.29 -4.45
C VAL A 90 10.84 3.71 -3.57
N GLU A 91 10.29 4.52 -2.67
CA GLU A 91 9.11 4.17 -1.88
C GLU A 91 7.88 4.81 -2.50
N LEU A 92 6.94 3.98 -2.98
CA LEU A 92 5.66 4.45 -3.47
C LEU A 92 4.72 4.68 -2.28
N LYS A 93 4.26 5.93 -2.13
CA LYS A 93 3.26 6.32 -1.12
C LYS A 93 1.87 6.32 -1.75
N GLY A 94 0.84 6.29 -0.90
CA GLY A 94 -0.50 6.62 -1.34
C GLY A 94 -0.52 8.02 -1.94
N LEU A 95 -1.42 8.24 -2.90
CA LEU A 95 -1.62 9.54 -3.53
C LEU A 95 -2.01 10.57 -2.48
N ASP A 96 -1.62 11.82 -2.66
CA ASP A 96 -2.21 12.91 -1.91
C ASP A 96 -3.63 13.24 -2.41
N ARG A 97 -4.26 14.25 -1.81
CA ARG A 97 -5.63 14.65 -2.17
C ARG A 97 -5.74 15.16 -3.62
N LEU A 98 -4.76 15.92 -4.10
CA LEU A 98 -4.75 16.48 -5.44
C LEU A 98 -4.48 15.38 -6.48
N GLU A 99 -3.52 14.50 -6.19
CA GLU A 99 -3.23 13.32 -7.01
C GLU A 99 -4.41 12.34 -7.05
N THR A 100 -5.17 12.21 -5.96
CA THR A 100 -6.41 11.41 -5.92
C THR A 100 -7.49 12.02 -6.82
N ALA A 101 -7.67 13.34 -6.76
CA ALA A 101 -8.59 14.04 -7.65
C ALA A 101 -8.19 13.85 -9.13
N GLU A 102 -6.90 13.99 -9.43
CA GLU A 102 -6.34 13.81 -10.77
C GLU A 102 -6.49 12.35 -11.26
N LEU A 103 -6.31 11.36 -10.40
CA LEU A 103 -6.56 9.95 -10.73
C LEU A 103 -8.02 9.74 -11.13
N ILE A 104 -8.96 10.27 -10.35
CA ILE A 104 -10.41 10.15 -10.60
C ILE A 104 -10.77 10.85 -11.91
N LYS A 105 -10.31 12.09 -12.08
CA LYS A 105 -10.48 12.88 -13.30
C LYS A 105 -10.01 12.11 -14.54
N ARG A 106 -8.76 11.64 -14.56
CA ARG A 106 -8.20 10.92 -15.71
C ARG A 106 -8.99 9.67 -16.07
N ARG A 107 -9.55 8.97 -15.06
CA ARG A 107 -10.38 7.79 -15.28
C ARG A 107 -11.74 8.13 -15.87
N ILE A 108 -12.34 9.24 -15.45
CA ILE A 108 -13.59 9.75 -15.99
C ILE A 108 -13.39 10.22 -17.44
N GLU A 109 -12.38 11.04 -17.69
CA GLU A 109 -12.04 11.52 -19.04
C GLU A 109 -11.73 10.36 -19.99
N TRP A 110 -11.02 9.34 -19.51
CA TRP A 110 -10.76 8.12 -20.27
C TRP A 110 -12.05 7.36 -20.64
N ALA A 111 -13.07 7.42 -19.80
CA ALA A 111 -14.39 6.85 -20.08
C ALA A 111 -15.30 7.77 -20.92
N GLY A 112 -14.80 8.93 -21.39
CA GLY A 112 -15.55 9.91 -22.17
C GLY A 112 -16.32 10.94 -21.34
N GLY A 113 -16.11 10.97 -20.02
CA GLY A 113 -16.66 12.01 -19.15
C GLY A 113 -15.86 13.31 -19.21
N GLN A 114 -16.25 14.29 -18.38
CA GLN A 114 -15.62 15.60 -18.33
C GLN A 114 -15.15 15.94 -16.91
N ASP A 115 -13.85 16.21 -16.79
CA ASP A 115 -13.20 16.59 -15.53
C ASP A 115 -13.52 15.57 -14.41
N ILE A 116 -13.96 16.02 -13.23
CA ILE A 116 -14.31 15.14 -12.11
C ILE A 116 -15.78 14.68 -12.12
N ARG A 117 -16.61 15.10 -13.09
CA ARG A 117 -18.05 14.76 -13.10
C ARG A 117 -18.25 13.25 -13.30
N PRO A 118 -19.10 12.59 -12.50
CA PRO A 118 -20.20 13.15 -11.70
C PRO A 118 -19.86 13.57 -10.26
N PHE A 119 -18.59 13.47 -9.84
CA PHE A 119 -18.18 13.84 -8.49
C PHE A 119 -18.04 15.37 -8.31
N SER A 120 -18.35 15.84 -7.11
CA SER A 120 -18.02 17.19 -6.64
C SER A 120 -16.72 17.20 -5.83
N LEU A 121 -16.16 18.39 -5.56
CA LEU A 121 -14.89 18.51 -4.83
C LEU A 121 -14.96 17.97 -3.39
N ASP A 122 -16.09 18.16 -2.69
CA ASP A 122 -16.29 17.66 -1.33
C ASP A 122 -16.43 16.13 -1.29
N SER A 123 -16.92 15.49 -2.36
CA SER A 123 -16.97 14.03 -2.41
C SER A 123 -15.60 13.41 -2.65
N ILE A 124 -14.71 14.09 -3.40
CA ILE A 124 -13.30 13.70 -3.52
C ILE A 124 -12.60 13.68 -2.15
N GLU A 125 -12.88 14.65 -1.28
CA GLU A 125 -12.31 14.68 0.08
C GLU A 125 -12.74 13.46 0.90
N VAL A 126 -14.03 13.10 0.85
CA VAL A 126 -14.54 11.91 1.54
C VAL A 126 -13.90 10.63 0.99
N ILE A 127 -13.79 10.50 -0.34
CA ILE A 127 -13.16 9.35 -0.99
C ILE A 127 -11.68 9.25 -0.60
N TYR A 128 -10.96 10.38 -0.62
CA TYR A 128 -9.57 10.43 -0.19
C TYR A 128 -9.41 10.00 1.27
N ASN A 129 -10.23 10.51 2.19
CA ASN A 129 -10.14 10.12 3.59
C ASN A 129 -10.49 8.64 3.84
N HIS A 130 -11.43 8.10 3.06
CA HIS A 130 -11.83 6.69 3.15
C HIS A 130 -10.75 5.73 2.61
N THR A 131 -10.11 6.10 1.50
CA THR A 131 -9.17 5.22 0.75
C THR A 131 -7.69 5.55 0.97
N LEU A 132 -7.43 6.72 1.54
CA LEU A 132 -6.12 7.28 1.87
C LEU A 132 -5.20 7.39 0.66
N GLY A 133 -5.81 7.67 -0.50
CA GLY A 133 -5.13 7.80 -1.77
C GLY A 133 -4.52 6.50 -2.30
N VAL A 134 -4.88 5.32 -1.75
CA VAL A 134 -4.45 4.04 -2.34
C VAL A 134 -5.17 3.86 -3.67
N PRO A 135 -4.49 3.91 -4.83
CA PRO A 135 -5.15 4.02 -6.14
C PRO A 135 -6.21 2.94 -6.38
N ARG A 136 -5.89 1.68 -6.04
CA ARG A 136 -6.83 0.56 -6.20
C ARG A 136 -8.08 0.72 -5.33
N GLN A 137 -7.94 1.25 -4.12
CA GLN A 137 -9.08 1.49 -3.22
C GLN A 137 -9.91 2.69 -3.69
N VAL A 138 -9.27 3.78 -4.14
CA VAL A 138 -9.91 4.94 -4.76
C VAL A 138 -10.83 4.48 -5.89
N LEU A 139 -10.29 3.71 -6.85
CA LEU A 139 -11.06 3.28 -8.01
C LEU A 139 -12.21 2.32 -7.65
N LYS A 140 -11.99 1.38 -6.71
CA LYS A 140 -13.04 0.49 -6.22
C LYS A 140 -14.18 1.28 -5.58
N CYS A 141 -13.84 2.21 -4.69
CA CYS A 141 -14.78 3.13 -4.04
C CYS A 141 -15.58 3.93 -5.07
N CYS A 142 -14.91 4.56 -6.03
CA CYS A 142 -15.57 5.35 -7.08
C CYS A 142 -16.53 4.49 -7.92
N SER A 143 -16.11 3.29 -8.32
CA SER A 143 -16.95 2.38 -9.11
C SER A 143 -18.24 2.00 -8.37
N GLU A 144 -18.14 1.69 -7.09
CA GLU A 144 -19.28 1.33 -6.25
C GLU A 144 -20.24 2.51 -6.05
N VAL A 145 -19.68 3.68 -5.79
CA VAL A 145 -20.45 4.93 -5.61
C VAL A 145 -21.18 5.33 -6.89
N VAL A 146 -20.52 5.26 -8.04
CA VAL A 146 -21.13 5.55 -9.35
C VAL A 146 -22.26 4.56 -9.63
N TYR A 147 -22.05 3.28 -9.35
CA TYR A 147 -23.10 2.26 -9.51
C TYR A 147 -24.33 2.57 -8.65
N GLN A 148 -24.13 2.91 -7.36
CA GLN A 148 -25.22 3.31 -6.47
C GLN A 148 -25.93 4.60 -6.92
N ALA A 149 -25.18 5.56 -7.45
CA ALA A 149 -25.75 6.80 -7.99
C ALA A 149 -26.64 6.50 -9.22
N MET A 150 -26.18 5.62 -10.11
CA MET A 150 -26.95 5.17 -11.27
C MET A 150 -28.25 4.46 -10.86
N GLU A 151 -28.19 3.52 -9.91
CA GLU A 151 -29.38 2.82 -9.40
C GLU A 151 -30.44 3.78 -8.83
N ARG A 152 -30.01 4.91 -8.26
CA ARG A 152 -30.88 5.90 -7.61
C ARG A 152 -31.22 7.10 -8.50
N GLY A 153 -30.78 7.11 -9.76
CA GLY A 153 -30.99 8.23 -10.68
C GLY A 153 -30.29 9.53 -10.27
N ILE A 154 -29.21 9.44 -9.50
CA ILE A 154 -28.43 10.58 -9.01
C ILE A 154 -27.36 10.95 -10.04
N SER A 155 -27.38 12.19 -10.51
CA SER A 155 -26.45 12.72 -11.52
C SER A 155 -25.25 13.47 -10.96
N ILE A 156 -25.31 13.87 -9.68
CA ILE A 156 -24.25 14.59 -8.97
C ILE A 156 -23.94 13.84 -7.68
N ILE A 157 -22.67 13.47 -7.51
CA ILE A 157 -22.17 12.70 -6.37
C ILE A 157 -21.44 13.66 -5.43
N ASP A 158 -22.19 14.17 -4.44
CA ASP A 158 -21.69 15.05 -3.38
C ASP A 158 -21.44 14.31 -2.05
N SER A 159 -20.85 14.99 -1.07
CA SER A 159 -20.61 14.39 0.25
C SER A 159 -21.91 13.96 0.95
N GLY A 160 -23.05 14.60 0.63
CA GLY A 160 -24.36 14.23 1.15
C GLY A 160 -24.81 12.87 0.66
N PHE A 161 -24.66 12.61 -0.64
CA PHE A 161 -24.93 11.32 -1.26
C PHE A 161 -23.98 10.24 -0.72
N LEU A 162 -22.67 10.53 -0.62
CA LEU A 162 -21.70 9.57 -0.08
C LEU A 162 -22.04 9.12 1.35
N ARG A 163 -22.57 10.03 2.20
CA ARG A 163 -23.06 9.70 3.55
C ARG A 163 -24.29 8.79 3.56
N GLN A 164 -24.97 8.58 2.43
CA GLN A 164 -26.10 7.66 2.31
C GLN A 164 -25.67 6.28 1.77
N VAL A 165 -24.44 6.14 1.28
CA VAL A 165 -23.90 4.88 0.80
C VAL A 165 -23.34 4.10 2.00
N SER A 166 -24.01 3.00 2.36
CA SER A 166 -23.74 2.20 3.57
C SER A 166 -22.29 1.69 3.69
N ASN A 167 -21.63 1.41 2.56
CA ASN A 167 -20.24 0.96 2.52
C ASN A 167 -19.21 2.09 2.66
N LEU A 168 -19.63 3.36 2.56
CA LEU A 168 -18.82 4.52 2.94
C LEU A 168 -19.07 4.96 4.39
N ASN A 169 -20.16 4.48 5.00
CA ASN A 169 -20.51 4.75 6.39
C ASN A 169 -19.82 3.85 7.41
N GLY A 170 -19.12 2.79 7.00
CA GLY A 170 -18.54 1.85 7.93
C GLY A 170 -17.27 1.23 7.39
N ILE A 171 -16.16 1.52 8.05
CA ILE A 171 -14.96 0.69 7.93
C ILE A 171 -15.34 -0.68 8.48
N GLN A 172 -15.36 -1.72 7.65
CA GLN A 172 -15.56 -3.05 8.19
C GLN A 172 -14.30 -3.43 8.96
N LEU A 173 -14.42 -3.97 10.18
CA LEU A 173 -13.25 -4.31 11.02
C LEU A 173 -12.25 -5.22 10.28
N LYS A 174 -12.77 -6.09 9.40
CA LYS A 174 -12.01 -6.99 8.53
C LYS A 174 -11.13 -6.29 7.49
N GLU A 175 -11.43 -5.05 7.15
CA GLU A 175 -10.68 -4.23 6.18
C GLU A 175 -9.56 -3.42 6.85
N LEU A 176 -9.52 -3.40 8.18
CA LEU A 176 -8.41 -2.83 8.93
C LEU A 176 -7.21 -3.76 8.89
N SER A 177 -6.06 -3.19 8.53
CA SER A 177 -4.77 -3.86 8.67
C SER A 177 -4.53 -4.26 10.14
N GLU A 178 -3.73 -5.29 10.36
CA GLU A 178 -3.37 -5.76 11.71
C GLU A 178 -2.81 -4.61 12.58
N LYS A 179 -1.96 -3.76 11.99
CA LYS A 179 -1.44 -2.56 12.67
C LYS A 179 -2.57 -1.62 13.11
N GLN A 180 -3.53 -1.31 12.22
CA GLN A 180 -4.67 -0.47 12.59
C GLN A 180 -5.51 -1.07 13.72
N ARG A 181 -5.80 -2.37 13.66
CA ARG A 181 -6.53 -3.09 14.72
C ARG A 181 -5.78 -3.00 16.03
N ARG A 182 -4.51 -3.39 16.07
CA ARG A 182 -3.68 -3.35 17.29
C ARG A 182 -3.65 -1.98 17.94
N LEU A 183 -3.54 -0.90 17.16
CA LEU A 183 -3.57 0.46 17.71
C LEU A 183 -4.96 0.82 18.25
N LEU A 184 -6.04 0.51 17.52
CA LEU A 184 -7.40 0.75 17.99
C LEU A 184 -7.71 -0.01 19.29
N PHE A 185 -7.30 -1.28 19.39
CA PHE A 185 -7.42 -2.05 20.63
C PHE A 185 -6.56 -1.50 21.78
N ALA A 186 -5.36 -0.98 21.48
CA ALA A 186 -4.55 -0.29 22.49
C ALA A 186 -5.24 0.98 23.04
N LEU A 187 -6.05 1.65 22.21
CA LEU A 187 -6.82 2.84 22.57
C LEU A 187 -8.22 2.54 23.17
N ASP A 188 -8.74 1.33 23.00
CA ASP A 188 -10.11 0.95 23.41
C ASP A 188 -10.32 1.02 24.93
N SER A 189 -9.25 0.83 25.70
CA SER A 189 -9.30 0.77 27.17
C SER A 189 -8.88 2.06 27.87
N LYS A 190 -8.23 3.00 27.16
CA LYS A 190 -7.68 4.24 27.76
C LYS A 190 -7.23 5.22 26.68
N SER A 191 -7.30 6.52 26.99
CA SER A 191 -6.63 7.52 26.15
C SER A 191 -5.11 7.43 26.32
N LEU A 192 -4.35 7.54 25.22
CA LEU A 192 -2.89 7.40 25.20
C LEU A 192 -2.21 8.51 24.39
N THR A 193 -0.98 8.85 24.76
CA THR A 193 -0.13 9.73 23.94
C THR A 193 0.53 8.95 22.79
N PRO A 194 0.99 9.63 21.72
CA PRO A 194 1.74 8.96 20.66
C PRO A 194 2.98 8.23 21.18
N THR A 195 3.64 8.78 22.20
CA THR A 195 4.79 8.15 22.85
C THR A 195 4.42 6.86 23.56
N GLN A 196 3.33 6.87 24.35
CA GLN A 196 2.84 5.66 25.01
C GLN A 196 2.44 4.57 24.02
N LEU A 197 1.80 4.96 22.90
CA LEU A 197 1.46 4.04 21.82
C LEU A 197 2.71 3.48 21.13
N ALA A 198 3.71 4.31 20.85
CA ALA A 198 4.96 3.87 20.24
C ALA A 198 5.71 2.87 21.13
N ASP A 199 5.72 3.11 22.45
CA ASP A 199 6.35 2.23 23.43
C ASP A 199 5.57 0.90 23.58
N GLN A 200 4.22 0.91 23.53
CA GLN A 200 3.40 -0.32 23.63
C GLN A 200 3.33 -1.16 22.37
N LEU A 201 3.33 -0.53 21.20
CA LEU A 201 3.10 -1.22 19.92
C LEU A 201 4.40 -1.78 19.32
N GLU A 202 5.55 -1.30 19.77
CA GLU A 202 6.90 -1.69 19.30
C GLU A 202 7.04 -1.60 17.77
N TRP A 203 6.39 -0.59 17.17
CA TRP A 203 6.37 -0.43 15.72
C TRP A 203 7.66 0.18 15.18
N GLY A 204 8.63 -0.65 14.82
CA GLY A 204 9.83 -0.21 14.11
C GLY A 204 11.10 -0.28 14.95
N ARG A 205 12.22 0.06 14.32
CA ARG A 205 13.57 -0.27 14.83
C ARG A 205 14.07 0.62 15.97
N ASN A 206 13.54 1.83 16.07
CA ASN A 206 13.91 2.80 17.09
C ASN A 206 12.71 3.71 17.39
N ARG A 207 12.80 4.47 18.49
CA ARG A 207 11.69 5.28 19.00
C ARG A 207 11.20 6.33 18.01
N ASP A 208 12.08 6.94 17.23
CA ASP A 208 11.70 7.96 16.25
C ASP A 208 10.94 7.38 15.06
N ASN A 209 11.34 6.21 14.59
CA ASN A 209 10.62 5.48 13.54
C ASN A 209 9.23 5.06 14.05
N ALA A 210 9.15 4.59 15.29
CA ALA A 210 7.89 4.21 15.92
C ALA A 210 6.94 5.39 16.09
N MET A 211 7.46 6.52 16.56
CA MET A 211 6.69 7.76 16.68
C MET A 211 6.12 8.23 15.34
N ARG A 212 6.91 8.15 14.25
CA ARG A 212 6.41 8.50 12.91
C ARG A 212 5.33 7.54 12.44
N ALA A 213 5.52 6.24 12.62
CA ALA A 213 4.53 5.23 12.26
C ALA A 213 3.21 5.42 13.01
N VAL A 214 3.28 5.59 14.33
CA VAL A 214 2.12 5.84 15.19
C VAL A 214 1.40 7.12 14.80
N ASN A 215 2.12 8.24 14.61
CA ASN A 215 1.48 9.51 14.22
C ASN A 215 0.78 9.42 12.86
N ASN A 216 1.39 8.73 11.89
CA ASN A 216 0.75 8.49 10.59
C ASN A 216 -0.49 7.61 10.73
N MET A 217 -0.45 6.58 11.56
CA MET A 217 -1.59 5.70 11.82
C MET A 217 -2.72 6.42 12.55
N LEU A 218 -2.40 7.25 13.56
CA LEU A 218 -3.38 8.07 14.26
C LEU A 218 -4.06 9.06 13.31
N ARG A 219 -3.30 9.73 12.43
CA ARG A 219 -3.88 10.61 11.40
C ARG A 219 -4.85 9.85 10.50
N ARG A 220 -4.45 8.66 10.06
CA ARG A 220 -5.28 7.77 9.24
C ARG A 220 -6.57 7.36 9.96
N LEU A 221 -6.46 6.93 11.21
CA LEU A 221 -7.62 6.50 12.02
C LEU A 221 -8.54 7.67 12.41
N MET A 222 -8.00 8.88 12.58
CA MET A 222 -8.80 10.10 12.72
C MET A 222 -9.54 10.46 11.44
N GLY A 223 -8.90 10.39 10.26
CA GLY A 223 -9.56 10.62 8.97
C GLY A 223 -10.68 9.59 8.69
N MET A 224 -10.50 8.38 9.20
CA MET A 224 -11.48 7.29 9.22
C MET A 224 -12.63 7.51 10.22
N GLY A 225 -12.51 8.49 11.12
CA GLY A 225 -13.45 8.76 12.19
C GLY A 225 -13.49 7.67 13.27
N LEU A 226 -12.43 6.87 13.42
CA LEU A 226 -12.34 5.80 14.42
C LEU A 226 -11.62 6.25 15.69
N VAL A 227 -10.73 7.23 15.58
CA VAL A 227 -9.97 7.80 16.68
C VAL A 227 -10.24 9.30 16.75
N GLU A 228 -10.26 9.85 17.95
CA GLU A 228 -10.27 11.29 18.19
C GLU A 228 -9.14 11.69 19.14
N ARG A 229 -8.79 12.97 19.15
CA ARG A 229 -7.76 13.54 20.02
C ARG A 229 -8.37 14.49 21.04
N GLU A 230 -7.88 14.43 22.25
CA GLU A 230 -8.20 15.35 23.34
C GLU A 230 -6.93 16.00 23.87
N ARG A 231 -7.03 17.27 24.28
CA ARG A 231 -5.91 17.98 24.89
C ARG A 231 -5.97 17.79 26.40
N VAL A 232 -4.94 17.18 26.96
CA VAL A 232 -4.80 16.97 28.41
C VAL A 232 -3.55 17.68 28.87
N GLY A 233 -3.73 18.84 29.51
CA GLY A 233 -2.64 19.75 29.86
C GLY A 233 -1.87 20.24 28.64
N LYS A 234 -0.57 19.94 28.57
CA LYS A 234 0.32 20.33 27.46
C LYS A 234 0.43 19.27 26.35
N GLN A 235 -0.24 18.12 26.47
CA GLN A 235 -0.09 16.99 25.56
C GLN A 235 -1.41 16.63 24.87
N TYR A 236 -1.31 16.05 23.67
CA TYR A 236 -2.45 15.41 23.00
C TYR A 236 -2.51 13.94 23.38
N ARG A 237 -3.70 13.49 23.79
CA ARG A 237 -4.04 12.08 23.99
C ARG A 237 -5.08 11.69 22.95
N TYR A 238 -5.07 10.42 22.58
CA TYR A 238 -5.94 9.86 21.57
C TYR A 238 -6.81 8.80 22.21
N LYS A 239 -8.07 8.66 21.76
CA LYS A 239 -9.01 7.64 22.20
C LYS A 239 -9.87 7.17 21.04
N THR A 240 -10.46 5.99 21.18
CA THR A 240 -11.44 5.48 20.21
C THR A 240 -12.73 6.30 20.28
N THR A 241 -13.45 6.31 19.17
CA THR A 241 -14.75 6.98 19.04
C THR A 241 -15.89 5.97 19.21
N ALA A 242 -17.11 6.46 19.43
CA ALA A 242 -18.33 5.63 19.42
C ALA A 242 -18.50 4.82 18.11
N LYS A 243 -17.96 5.32 16.99
CA LYS A 243 -17.94 4.60 15.71
C LYS A 243 -17.11 3.31 15.81
N PHE A 244 -15.95 3.36 16.46
CA PHE A 244 -15.14 2.16 16.67
C PHE A 244 -15.80 1.20 17.67
N GLU A 245 -16.40 1.71 18.75
CA GLU A 245 -17.09 0.85 19.72
C GLU A 245 -18.25 0.08 19.08
N ALA A 246 -19.02 0.72 18.21
CA ALA A 246 -20.08 0.07 17.44
C ALA A 246 -19.53 -1.02 16.50
N LEU A 247 -18.41 -0.74 15.82
CA LEU A 247 -17.73 -1.71 14.96
C LEU A 247 -17.21 -2.91 15.74
N ARG A 248 -16.61 -2.69 16.92
CA ARG A 248 -16.09 -3.74 17.80
C ARG A 248 -17.19 -4.67 18.31
N LYS A 249 -18.35 -4.11 18.69
CA LYS A 249 -19.52 -4.90 19.12
C LYS A 249 -20.10 -5.77 18.01
N ALA A 250 -20.07 -5.29 16.77
CA ALA A 250 -20.57 -6.03 15.60
C ALA A 250 -19.62 -7.16 15.15
N PHE A 251 -18.34 -7.09 15.52
CA PHE A 251 -17.32 -8.06 15.14
C PHE A 251 -16.36 -8.32 16.32
N PRO A 252 -16.80 -9.05 17.37
CA PRO A 252 -15.92 -9.44 18.46
C PRO A 252 -14.78 -10.31 17.90
N GLU A 253 -13.53 -9.94 18.20
CA GLU A 253 -12.38 -10.78 17.84
C GLU A 253 -12.50 -12.12 18.58
N ASN A 254 -12.49 -13.22 17.81
CA ASN A 254 -12.08 -14.53 18.29
C ASN A 254 -10.57 -14.66 18.15
#